data_AF-A0A854BXV3-F1
#
_entry.id   AF-A0A854BXV3-F1
#
_cell.length_a   1.000
_cell.length_b   1.000
_cell.length_c   1.000
_cell.angle_alpha   90.00
_cell.angle_beta   90.00
_cell.angle_gamma   90.00
#
_symmetry.space_group_name_H-M   'P 1'
#
loop_
_entity.id
_entity.type
_entity.pdbx_description
1 polymer ?
#
loop_
_entity_poly.entity_id
_entity_poly.type
_entity_poly.pdbx_seq_one_letter_code
_entity_poly.pdbx_strand_id
1 'polypeptide(L)'
;MPNWCSNRMYFSGEPAQIAEIKRLASGAVTPFYRRATNEGIQLFLAGSAGLLQTTEDVQFEPCPGLTAAGRGVVSPENIAFTRWLTHLQNGVLLDEQNCLMLHELWLQSGTGQRRWEGLPDDVRDTITALFTAKRGDWCGFWSNEDVSVWWNRLCDNVLPEKTMPFDLLTVLPTRLDIEVNGFNGGVLNGVPSAYHWYTERYGVKWPCGYDLNISSQGENFIQVDFDTPWCQPESDVVAELSR
;
A
#
# COMPACT_ATOMS: atom_id res chain seq x y z
N MET A 1 26.02 3.45 -5.06
CA MET A 1 25.37 3.27 -3.74
C MET A 1 24.54 4.51 -3.49
N PRO A 2 23.30 4.42 -2.97
CA PRO A 2 22.61 5.61 -2.50
C PRO A 2 23.47 6.29 -1.43
N ASN A 3 23.52 7.62 -1.40
CA ASN A 3 23.99 8.32 -0.21
C ASN A 3 22.99 8.01 0.91
N TRP A 4 23.48 7.62 2.08
CA TRP A 4 22.66 7.35 3.26
C TRP A 4 22.78 8.51 4.23
N CYS A 5 21.67 8.89 4.84
CA CYS A 5 21.61 9.87 5.92
C CYS A 5 21.49 9.10 7.23
N SER A 6 22.45 9.29 8.13
CA SER A 6 22.42 8.71 9.47
C SER A 6 21.66 9.61 10.42
N ASN A 7 20.60 9.09 10.99
CA ASN A 7 19.69 9.80 11.87
C ASN A 7 19.85 9.28 13.30
N ARG A 8 19.66 10.19 14.27
CA ARG A 8 19.47 9.85 15.68
C ARG A 8 18.25 10.59 16.18
N MET A 9 17.27 9.86 16.71
CA MET A 9 16.09 10.43 17.34
C MET A 9 16.02 10.00 18.81
N TYR A 10 15.77 10.98 19.68
CA TYR A 10 15.53 10.77 21.11
C TYR A 10 14.08 11.13 21.42
N PHE A 11 13.33 10.16 21.94
CA PHE A 11 11.95 10.32 22.36
C PHE A 11 11.86 10.18 23.88
N SER A 12 11.12 11.07 24.53
CA SER A 12 10.79 10.99 25.95
C SER A 12 9.33 11.37 26.16
N GLY A 13 8.63 10.65 27.04
CA GLY A 13 7.20 10.85 27.26
C GLY A 13 6.62 9.82 28.20
N GLU A 14 5.30 9.69 28.20
CA GLU A 14 4.61 8.69 29.01
C GLU A 14 5.02 7.26 28.59
N PRO A 15 5.16 6.31 29.54
CA PRO A 15 5.62 4.96 29.22
C PRO A 15 4.78 4.26 28.13
N ALA A 16 3.47 4.52 28.09
CA ALA A 16 2.59 3.97 27.06
C ALA A 16 2.91 4.50 25.65
N GLN A 17 3.19 5.81 25.51
CA GLN A 17 3.56 6.40 24.22
C GLN A 17 4.94 5.91 23.77
N ILE A 18 5.90 5.81 24.69
CA ILE A 18 7.23 5.27 24.41
C ILE A 18 7.18 3.77 24.04
N ALA A 19 6.24 3.01 24.60
CA ALA A 19 6.01 1.63 24.17
C ALA A 19 5.55 1.56 22.71
N GLU A 20 4.70 2.48 22.24
CA GLU A 20 4.31 2.53 20.83
C GLU A 20 5.46 2.92 19.91
N ILE A 21 6.32 3.88 20.30
CA ILE A 21 7.56 4.18 19.53
C ILE A 21 8.50 2.97 19.48
N LYS A 22 8.62 2.20 20.57
CA LYS A 22 9.40 0.94 20.59
C LYS A 22 8.82 -0.11 19.65
N ARG A 23 7.49 -0.21 19.57
CA ARG A 23 6.81 -1.11 18.62
C ARG A 23 7.07 -0.67 17.18
N LEU A 24 6.96 0.62 16.89
CA LEU A 24 7.30 1.17 15.57
C LEU A 24 8.76 0.90 15.19
N ALA A 25 9.71 1.16 16.10
CA ALA A 25 11.14 0.93 15.88
C ALA A 25 11.46 -0.54 15.60
N SER A 26 10.74 -1.48 16.22
CA SER A 26 10.92 -2.93 16.01
C SER A 26 10.08 -3.52 14.87
N GLY A 27 9.25 -2.71 14.21
CA GLY A 27 8.31 -3.17 13.18
C GLY A 27 7.11 -3.97 13.73
N ALA A 28 6.85 -3.91 15.03
CA ALA A 28 5.75 -4.58 15.72
C ALA A 28 4.42 -3.81 15.63
N VAL A 29 4.14 -3.28 14.43
CA VAL A 29 2.93 -2.53 14.06
C VAL A 29 2.21 -3.31 12.97
N THR A 30 0.89 -3.40 13.08
CA THR A 30 0.06 -4.10 12.09
C THR A 30 0.05 -3.32 10.76
N PRO A 31 0.51 -3.90 9.64
CA PRO A 31 0.65 -3.20 8.36
C PRO A 31 -0.66 -3.15 7.57
N PHE A 32 -1.70 -2.49 8.10
CA PHE A 32 -3.00 -2.40 7.43
C PHE A 32 -2.91 -1.78 6.03
N TYR A 33 -2.05 -0.76 5.85
CA TYR A 33 -1.84 -0.13 4.55
C TYR A 33 -1.30 -1.12 3.50
N ARG A 34 -0.38 -2.02 3.87
CA ARG A 34 0.16 -3.02 2.93
C ARG A 34 -0.92 -4.00 2.46
N ARG A 35 -1.81 -4.39 3.37
CA ARG A 35 -2.96 -5.23 3.00
C ARG A 35 -3.87 -4.47 2.03
N ALA A 36 -4.28 -3.24 2.39
CA ALA A 36 -5.15 -2.42 1.56
C ALA A 36 -4.55 -2.14 0.17
N THR A 37 -3.24 -1.92 0.08
CA THR A 37 -2.52 -1.78 -1.20
C THR A 37 -2.63 -3.05 -2.04
N ASN A 38 -2.29 -4.23 -1.49
CA ASN A 38 -2.33 -5.48 -2.24
C ASN A 38 -3.76 -5.85 -2.70
N GLU A 39 -4.73 -5.68 -1.81
CA GLU A 39 -6.16 -5.88 -2.11
C GLU A 39 -6.63 -4.90 -3.18
N GLY A 40 -6.20 -3.63 -3.11
CA GLY A 40 -6.47 -2.63 -4.12
C GLY A 40 -5.87 -2.97 -5.49
N ILE A 41 -4.63 -3.48 -5.53
CA ILE A 41 -4.02 -3.96 -6.77
C ILE A 41 -4.80 -5.15 -7.35
N GLN A 42 -5.28 -6.07 -6.50
CA GLN A 42 -6.09 -7.19 -6.94
C GLN A 42 -7.44 -6.74 -7.53
N LEU A 43 -8.10 -5.77 -6.90
CA LEU A 43 -9.33 -5.14 -7.42
C LEU A 43 -9.08 -4.40 -8.73
N PHE A 44 -7.95 -3.67 -8.84
CA PHE A 44 -7.53 -2.99 -10.06
C PHE A 44 -7.39 -3.99 -11.23
N LEU A 45 -6.73 -5.12 -10.98
CA LEU A 45 -6.55 -6.18 -11.97
C LEU A 45 -7.88 -6.85 -12.35
N ALA A 46 -8.73 -7.15 -11.35
CA ALA A 46 -10.05 -7.72 -11.58
C ALA A 46 -10.93 -6.81 -12.44
N GLY A 47 -10.95 -5.50 -12.15
CA GLY A 47 -11.68 -4.52 -12.95
C GLY A 47 -11.14 -4.40 -14.38
N SER A 48 -9.82 -4.31 -14.51
CA SER A 48 -9.16 -4.18 -15.82
C SER A 48 -9.34 -5.40 -16.72
N ALA A 49 -9.53 -6.59 -16.12
CA ALA A 49 -9.85 -7.82 -16.83
C ALA A 49 -11.35 -8.05 -17.03
N GLY A 50 -12.20 -7.11 -16.62
CA GLY A 50 -13.66 -7.20 -16.74
C GLY A 50 -14.31 -8.23 -15.81
N LEU A 51 -13.59 -8.73 -14.81
CA LEU A 51 -14.12 -9.64 -13.78
C LEU A 51 -15.07 -8.90 -12.82
N LEU A 52 -14.81 -7.62 -12.59
CA LEU A 52 -15.67 -6.68 -11.88
C LEU A 52 -15.98 -5.50 -12.80
N GLN A 53 -17.18 -4.96 -12.71
CA GLN A 53 -17.60 -3.80 -13.52
C GLN A 53 -18.28 -2.75 -12.64
N THR A 54 -18.28 -1.49 -13.09
CA THR A 54 -19.01 -0.44 -12.38
C THR A 54 -20.51 -0.63 -12.52
N THR A 55 -21.29 -0.26 -11.51
CA THR A 55 -22.75 -0.25 -11.58
C THR A 55 -23.33 1.01 -12.21
N GLU A 56 -22.46 1.99 -12.46
CA GLU A 56 -22.73 3.30 -13.04
C GLU A 56 -21.91 3.49 -14.32
N ASP A 57 -22.40 4.33 -15.22
CA ASP A 57 -21.71 4.69 -16.46
C ASP A 57 -20.58 5.69 -16.15
N VAL A 58 -19.47 5.18 -15.61
CA VAL A 58 -18.31 5.97 -15.17
C VAL A 58 -17.11 5.65 -16.05
N GLN A 59 -16.43 6.70 -16.52
CA GLN A 59 -15.13 6.58 -17.16
C GLN A 59 -14.04 6.91 -16.15
N PHE A 60 -13.11 5.97 -15.93
CA PHE A 60 -11.94 6.22 -15.09
C PHE A 60 -10.79 6.77 -15.94
N GLU A 61 -10.79 8.08 -16.14
CA GLU A 61 -9.80 8.80 -16.97
C GLU A 61 -8.32 8.44 -16.69
N PRO A 62 -7.87 8.25 -15.44
CA PRO A 62 -6.48 7.88 -15.17
C PRO A 62 -6.08 6.54 -15.82
N CYS A 63 -7.01 5.60 -15.96
CA CYS A 63 -6.77 4.32 -16.61
C CYS A 63 -8.07 3.79 -17.24
N PRO A 64 -8.40 4.19 -18.48
CA PRO A 64 -9.69 3.84 -19.10
C PRO A 64 -9.93 2.33 -19.19
N GLY A 65 -8.84 1.54 -19.27
CA GLY A 65 -8.88 0.08 -19.25
C GLY A 65 -9.56 -0.51 -18.01
N LEU A 66 -9.52 0.17 -16.87
CA LEU A 66 -10.14 -0.28 -15.62
C LEU A 66 -11.68 -0.32 -15.69
N THR A 67 -12.27 0.50 -16.57
CA THR A 67 -13.73 0.60 -16.79
C THR A 67 -14.14 0.20 -18.20
N ALA A 68 -13.24 -0.40 -18.99
CA ALA A 68 -13.47 -0.70 -20.40
C ALA A 68 -14.56 -1.77 -20.64
N ALA A 69 -14.83 -2.62 -19.66
CA ALA A 69 -15.93 -3.59 -19.69
C ALA A 69 -17.32 -2.93 -19.65
N GLY A 70 -17.39 -1.62 -19.38
CA GLY A 70 -18.63 -0.86 -19.28
C GLY A 70 -19.42 -1.16 -18.00
N ARG A 71 -20.69 -0.80 -18.02
CA ARG A 71 -21.60 -0.97 -16.88
C ARG A 71 -22.02 -2.43 -16.72
N GLY A 72 -21.76 -2.99 -15.53
CA GLY A 72 -22.20 -4.33 -15.15
C GLY A 72 -23.58 -4.37 -14.50
N VAL A 73 -23.97 -5.58 -14.11
CA VAL A 73 -25.18 -5.80 -13.30
C VAL A 73 -25.02 -5.19 -11.90
N VAL A 74 -26.15 -4.77 -11.31
CA VAL A 74 -26.18 -4.30 -9.92
C VAL A 74 -26.14 -5.50 -8.98
N SER A 75 -24.94 -5.93 -8.62
CA SER A 75 -24.67 -6.98 -7.64
C SER A 75 -23.84 -6.42 -6.46
N PRO A 76 -23.84 -7.09 -5.29
CA PRO A 76 -22.99 -6.68 -4.17
C PRO A 76 -21.52 -6.50 -4.57
N GLU A 77 -20.99 -7.38 -5.41
CA GLU A 77 -19.60 -7.36 -5.87
C GLU A 77 -19.29 -6.12 -6.70
N ASN A 78 -20.14 -5.81 -7.69
CA ASN A 78 -19.96 -4.65 -8.55
C ASN A 78 -20.23 -3.32 -7.80
N ILE A 79 -21.12 -3.31 -6.80
CA ILE A 79 -21.32 -2.16 -5.91
C ILE A 79 -20.04 -1.91 -5.10
N ALA A 80 -19.45 -2.96 -4.53
CA ALA A 80 -18.22 -2.84 -3.75
C ALA A 80 -17.06 -2.34 -4.63
N PHE A 81 -16.92 -2.87 -5.85
CA PHE A 81 -15.94 -2.39 -6.82
C PHE A 81 -16.16 -0.93 -7.20
N THR A 82 -17.39 -0.50 -7.46
CA THR A 82 -17.72 0.89 -7.80
C THR A 82 -17.35 1.85 -6.66
N ARG A 83 -17.63 1.46 -5.41
CA ARG A 83 -17.23 2.23 -4.23
C ARG A 83 -15.72 2.28 -4.08
N TRP A 84 -15.03 1.15 -4.22
CA TRP A 84 -13.57 1.10 -4.18
C TRP A 84 -12.94 1.99 -5.26
N LEU A 85 -13.49 1.98 -6.48
CA LEU A 85 -13.05 2.85 -7.58
C LEU A 85 -13.18 4.33 -7.22
N THR A 86 -14.25 4.71 -6.52
CA THR A 86 -14.43 6.08 -6.01
C THR A 86 -13.33 6.45 -5.00
N HIS A 87 -12.94 5.52 -4.12
CA HIS A 87 -11.84 5.75 -3.18
C HIS A 87 -10.49 5.85 -3.88
N LEU A 88 -10.26 5.06 -4.94
CA LEU A 88 -9.09 5.17 -5.80
C LEU A 88 -9.05 6.54 -6.49
N GLN A 89 -10.16 6.98 -7.10
CA GLN A 89 -10.28 8.29 -7.75
C GLN A 89 -9.98 9.45 -6.80
N ASN A 90 -10.46 9.37 -5.56
CA ASN A 90 -10.27 10.41 -4.55
C ASN A 90 -8.88 10.37 -3.89
N GLY A 91 -8.06 9.36 -4.18
CA GLY A 91 -6.74 9.19 -3.58
C GLY A 91 -6.80 9.16 -2.05
N VAL A 92 -7.73 8.36 -1.49
CA VAL A 92 -7.91 8.32 -0.02
C VAL A 92 -6.63 7.94 0.72
N LEU A 93 -6.43 8.53 1.89
CA LEU A 93 -5.30 8.22 2.76
C LEU A 93 -5.41 6.79 3.30
N LEU A 94 -4.30 6.06 3.33
CA LEU A 94 -4.21 4.72 3.90
C LEU A 94 -3.95 4.76 5.42
N ASP A 95 -4.78 5.50 6.14
CA ASP A 95 -4.86 5.41 7.61
C ASP A 95 -5.59 4.12 8.04
N GLU A 96 -5.58 3.81 9.34
CA GLU A 96 -6.19 2.58 9.86
C GLU A 96 -7.67 2.46 9.50
N GLN A 97 -8.44 3.55 9.66
CA GLN A 97 -9.88 3.55 9.40
C GLN A 97 -10.19 3.27 7.93
N ASN A 98 -9.51 3.96 7.02
CA ASN A 98 -9.70 3.77 5.59
C ASN A 98 -9.19 2.39 5.15
N CYS A 99 -8.10 1.88 5.72
CA CYS A 99 -7.62 0.53 5.40
C CYS A 99 -8.63 -0.55 5.81
N LEU A 100 -9.27 -0.42 6.97
CA LEU A 100 -10.32 -1.35 7.41
C LEU A 100 -11.55 -1.28 6.49
N MET A 101 -11.93 -0.07 6.06
CA MET A 101 -13.03 0.10 5.11
C MET A 101 -12.68 -0.46 3.72
N LEU A 102 -11.46 -0.25 3.22
CA LEU A 102 -11.01 -0.78 1.92
C LEU A 102 -11.01 -2.31 1.93
N HIS A 103 -10.60 -2.90 3.05
CA HIS A 103 -10.67 -4.34 3.26
C HIS A 103 -12.10 -4.88 3.20
N GLU A 104 -13.05 -4.18 3.82
CA GLU A 104 -14.47 -4.56 3.74
C GLU A 104 -15.01 -4.52 2.29
N LEU A 105 -14.61 -3.52 1.50
CA LEU A 105 -14.95 -3.47 0.08
C LEU A 105 -14.31 -4.64 -0.70
N TRP A 106 -13.08 -5.01 -0.37
CA TRP A 106 -12.43 -6.17 -0.96
C TRP A 106 -13.17 -7.47 -0.63
N LEU A 107 -13.59 -7.67 0.62
CA LEU A 107 -14.41 -8.82 1.03
C LEU A 107 -15.75 -8.87 0.26
N GLN A 108 -16.44 -7.73 0.17
CA GLN A 108 -17.73 -7.61 -0.53
C GLN A 108 -17.62 -7.80 -2.04
N SER A 109 -16.46 -7.51 -2.64
CA SER A 109 -16.19 -7.77 -4.06
C SER A 109 -16.17 -9.28 -4.40
N GLY A 110 -15.98 -10.14 -3.40
CA GLY A 110 -15.80 -11.57 -3.58
C GLY A 110 -14.49 -11.96 -4.28
N THR A 111 -13.61 -11.01 -4.62
CA THR A 111 -12.34 -11.28 -5.33
C THR A 111 -11.45 -12.25 -4.56
N GLY A 112 -11.40 -12.10 -3.23
CA GLY A 112 -10.66 -13.01 -2.35
C GLY A 112 -11.10 -14.48 -2.38
N GLN A 113 -12.30 -14.77 -2.89
CA GLN A 113 -12.82 -16.14 -2.99
C GLN A 113 -12.55 -16.77 -4.37
N ARG A 114 -12.09 -15.97 -5.35
CA ARG A 114 -11.84 -16.42 -6.72
C ARG A 114 -10.38 -16.84 -6.87
N ARG A 115 -10.08 -18.12 -6.63
CA ARG A 115 -8.72 -18.66 -6.84
C ARG A 115 -8.32 -18.56 -8.31
N TRP A 116 -7.02 -18.41 -8.56
CA TRP A 116 -6.45 -18.20 -9.89
C TRP A 116 -6.92 -19.25 -10.90
N GLU A 117 -6.94 -20.53 -10.51
CA GLU A 117 -7.32 -21.66 -11.36
C GLU A 117 -8.79 -21.64 -11.78
N GLY A 118 -9.64 -20.92 -11.02
CA GLY A 118 -11.07 -20.76 -11.32
C GLY A 118 -11.38 -19.56 -12.21
N LEU A 119 -10.38 -18.76 -12.60
CA LEU A 119 -10.58 -17.60 -13.48
C LEU A 119 -10.61 -18.04 -14.96
N PRO A 120 -11.47 -17.42 -15.79
CA PRO A 120 -11.45 -17.62 -17.24
C PRO A 120 -10.07 -17.35 -17.87
N ASP A 121 -9.75 -18.03 -18.97
CA ASP A 121 -8.44 -17.91 -19.65
C ASP A 121 -8.13 -16.48 -20.10
N ASP A 122 -9.10 -15.80 -20.71
CA ASP A 122 -9.00 -14.41 -21.19
C ASP A 122 -8.78 -13.41 -20.04
N VAL A 123 -9.43 -13.66 -18.89
CA VAL A 123 -9.22 -12.89 -17.65
C VAL A 123 -7.81 -13.11 -17.13
N ARG A 124 -7.33 -14.36 -17.08
CA ARG A 124 -5.97 -14.69 -16.62
C ARG A 124 -4.91 -14.08 -17.53
N ASP A 125 -5.10 -14.11 -18.84
CA ASP A 125 -4.18 -13.52 -19.81
C ASP A 125 -4.05 -12.01 -19.60
N THR A 126 -5.19 -11.33 -19.42
CA THR A 126 -5.22 -9.88 -19.16
C THR A 126 -4.52 -9.53 -17.85
N ILE A 127 -4.85 -10.24 -16.76
CA ILE A 127 -4.22 -10.02 -15.45
C ILE A 127 -2.72 -10.30 -15.52
N THR A 128 -2.30 -11.38 -16.19
CA THR A 128 -0.90 -11.75 -16.34
C THR A 128 -0.10 -10.68 -17.08
N ALA A 129 -0.66 -10.13 -18.16
CA ALA A 129 -0.01 -9.07 -18.93
C ALA A 129 0.21 -7.81 -18.10
N LEU A 130 -0.83 -7.32 -17.41
CA LEU A 130 -0.77 -6.13 -16.56
C LEU A 130 0.18 -6.33 -15.37
N PHE A 131 0.05 -7.46 -14.69
CA PHE A 131 0.89 -7.80 -13.54
C PHE A 131 2.36 -7.94 -13.92
N THR A 132 2.67 -8.61 -15.03
CA THR A 132 4.06 -8.77 -15.48
C THR A 132 4.71 -7.42 -15.78
N ALA A 133 3.98 -6.49 -16.39
CA ALA A 133 4.48 -5.14 -16.66
C ALA A 133 4.76 -4.33 -15.38
N LYS A 134 4.02 -4.59 -14.31
CA LYS A 134 4.09 -3.86 -13.03
C LYS A 134 4.72 -4.64 -11.87
N ARG A 135 5.20 -5.87 -12.11
CA ARG A 135 5.68 -6.81 -11.07
C ARG A 135 6.71 -6.19 -10.14
N GLY A 136 7.68 -5.46 -10.68
CA GLY A 136 8.73 -4.81 -9.88
C GLY A 136 8.19 -3.77 -8.88
N ASP A 137 7.07 -3.12 -9.20
CA ASP A 137 6.43 -2.15 -8.32
C ASP A 137 5.54 -2.83 -7.28
N TRP A 138 4.78 -3.85 -7.67
CA TRP A 138 3.78 -4.49 -6.79
C TRP A 138 4.34 -5.59 -5.89
N CYS A 139 5.41 -6.27 -6.33
CA CYS A 139 6.05 -7.34 -5.56
C CYS A 139 7.43 -6.94 -5.02
N GLY A 140 7.91 -5.74 -5.38
CA GLY A 140 9.27 -5.29 -5.12
C GLY A 140 10.26 -5.75 -6.19
N PHE A 141 11.28 -4.92 -6.44
CA PHE A 141 12.24 -5.07 -7.54
C PHE A 141 12.94 -6.42 -7.66
N TRP A 142 13.09 -7.15 -6.55
CA TRP A 142 13.81 -8.43 -6.50
C TRP A 142 12.88 -9.64 -6.49
N SER A 143 11.56 -9.42 -6.49
CA SER A 143 10.61 -10.51 -6.45
C SER A 143 10.38 -11.10 -7.84
N ASN A 144 10.50 -12.42 -7.93
CA ASN A 144 10.10 -13.22 -9.08
C ASN A 144 8.79 -13.98 -8.81
N GLU A 145 7.96 -13.48 -7.89
CA GLU A 145 6.68 -14.11 -7.55
C GLU A 145 5.81 -14.26 -8.81
N ASP A 146 5.30 -15.46 -9.00
CA ASP A 146 4.37 -15.77 -10.09
C ASP A 146 3.00 -15.15 -9.79
N VAL A 147 2.30 -14.68 -10.83
CA VAL A 147 0.99 -14.01 -10.67
C VAL A 147 -0.04 -14.92 -10.02
N SER A 148 -0.01 -16.23 -10.32
CA SER A 148 -0.94 -17.19 -9.70
C SER A 148 -0.68 -17.35 -8.21
N VAL A 149 0.59 -17.39 -7.81
CA VAL A 149 1.02 -17.50 -6.42
C VAL A 149 0.67 -16.23 -5.66
N TRP A 150 0.98 -15.06 -6.23
CA TRP A 150 0.62 -13.76 -5.64
C TRP A 150 -0.89 -13.64 -5.46
N TRP A 151 -1.67 -13.95 -6.50
CA TRP A 151 -3.13 -13.87 -6.47
C TRP A 151 -3.72 -14.79 -5.40
N ASN A 152 -3.29 -16.06 -5.37
CA ASN A 152 -3.79 -17.04 -4.42
C ASN A 152 -3.38 -16.72 -2.98
N ARG A 153 -2.19 -16.15 -2.75
CA ARG A 153 -1.75 -15.68 -1.42
C ARG A 153 -2.68 -14.61 -0.86
N LEU A 154 -3.21 -13.71 -1.70
CA LEU A 154 -4.20 -12.72 -1.26
C LEU A 154 -5.55 -13.36 -0.92
N CYS A 155 -5.95 -14.41 -1.64
CA CYS A 155 -7.14 -15.19 -1.30
C CYS A 155 -7.06 -15.89 0.07
N ASP A 156 -5.86 -16.13 0.60
CA ASP A 156 -5.68 -16.67 1.96
C ASP A 156 -5.94 -15.61 3.05
N ASN A 157 -6.05 -14.32 2.66
CA ASN A 157 -6.36 -13.19 3.54
C ASN A 157 -5.47 -13.14 4.81
N VAL A 158 -4.19 -13.44 4.64
CA VAL A 158 -3.21 -13.40 5.74
C VAL A 158 -2.67 -11.99 5.87
N LEU A 159 -2.85 -11.38 7.04
CA LEU A 159 -2.22 -10.11 7.39
C LEU A 159 -0.70 -10.29 7.46
N PRO A 160 0.10 -9.38 6.86
CA PRO A 160 1.54 -9.44 7.04
C PRO A 160 1.90 -9.25 8.53
N GLU A 161 2.79 -10.09 9.05
CA GLU A 161 3.06 -10.16 10.49
C GLU A 161 3.78 -8.93 11.04
N LYS A 162 4.63 -8.28 10.24
CA LYS A 162 5.47 -7.15 10.66
C LYS A 162 5.66 -6.11 9.55
N THR A 163 5.88 -4.88 9.99
CA THR A 163 6.36 -3.78 9.14
C THR A 163 7.89 -3.82 9.05
N MET A 164 8.45 -2.94 8.21
CA MET A 164 9.87 -2.65 8.32
C MET A 164 10.13 -1.91 9.65
N PRO A 165 11.33 -2.02 10.24
CA PRO A 165 11.71 -1.15 11.35
C PRO A 165 11.46 0.31 11.00
N PHE A 166 10.76 1.03 11.89
CA PHE A 166 10.47 2.46 11.73
C PHE A 166 9.80 2.81 10.39
N ASP A 167 8.79 2.01 10.01
CA ASP A 167 7.99 2.21 8.79
C ASP A 167 7.14 3.49 8.89
N LEU A 168 7.60 4.55 8.24
CA LEU A 168 7.02 5.90 8.32
C LEU A 168 5.66 6.00 7.61
N LEU A 169 5.31 5.02 6.75
CA LEU A 169 3.98 4.94 6.14
C LEU A 169 2.89 4.63 7.17
N THR A 170 3.25 4.03 8.31
CA THR A 170 2.33 3.82 9.44
C THR A 170 2.17 5.04 10.32
N VAL A 171 3.07 6.02 10.20
CA VAL A 171 3.06 7.26 10.97
C VAL A 171 2.33 8.35 10.21
N LEU A 172 2.77 8.61 8.98
CA LEU A 172 2.15 9.56 8.07
C LEU A 172 1.57 8.77 6.90
N PRO A 173 0.24 8.65 6.79
CA PRO A 173 -0.39 7.83 5.76
C PRO A 173 -0.05 8.27 4.33
N THR A 174 0.21 7.28 3.48
CA THR A 174 0.26 7.42 2.01
C THR A 174 -1.17 7.39 1.42
N ARG A 175 -1.31 7.38 0.10
CA ARG A 175 -2.61 7.35 -0.59
C ARG A 175 -2.80 6.07 -1.41
N LEU A 176 -4.04 5.60 -1.49
CA LEU A 176 -4.40 4.40 -2.24
C LEU A 176 -3.94 4.45 -3.71
N ASP A 177 -4.19 5.56 -4.39
CA ASP A 177 -3.86 5.69 -5.81
C ASP A 177 -2.37 5.76 -6.08
N ILE A 178 -1.59 6.37 -5.18
CA ILE A 178 -0.13 6.36 -5.23
C ILE A 178 0.40 4.92 -5.12
N GLU A 179 -0.10 4.15 -4.16
CA GLU A 179 0.37 2.79 -3.92
C GLU A 179 -0.05 1.83 -5.04
N VAL A 180 -1.26 1.96 -5.60
CA VAL A 180 -1.69 1.20 -6.78
C VAL A 180 -0.88 1.60 -8.02
N ASN A 181 -0.56 2.89 -8.16
CA ASN A 181 0.28 3.37 -9.26
C ASN A 181 1.71 2.81 -9.20
N GLY A 182 2.17 2.52 -8.00
CA GLY A 182 3.44 1.87 -7.73
C GLY A 182 4.62 2.83 -7.67
N PHE A 183 5.78 2.28 -7.29
CA PHE A 183 6.98 3.07 -7.05
C PHE A 183 7.43 3.89 -8.27
N ASN A 184 7.44 3.28 -9.45
CA ASN A 184 7.78 3.96 -10.70
C ASN A 184 6.57 4.62 -11.37
N GLY A 185 5.35 4.35 -10.91
CA GLY A 185 4.12 4.93 -11.47
C GLY A 185 3.76 4.38 -12.86
N GLY A 186 2.94 5.12 -13.59
CA GLY A 186 2.68 4.90 -15.02
C GLY A 186 1.51 3.95 -15.33
N VAL A 187 0.76 3.48 -14.34
CA VAL A 187 -0.52 2.78 -14.58
C VAL A 187 -1.72 3.74 -14.50
N LEU A 188 -1.60 4.80 -13.70
CA LEU A 188 -2.61 5.84 -13.50
C LEU A 188 -2.10 7.19 -14.04
N ASN A 189 -2.68 7.66 -15.15
CA ASN A 189 -2.35 8.95 -15.75
C ASN A 189 -2.73 10.10 -14.82
N GLY A 190 -1.83 11.08 -14.68
CA GLY A 190 -2.04 12.24 -13.82
C GLY A 190 -1.84 11.97 -12.32
N VAL A 191 -1.58 10.73 -11.91
CA VAL A 191 -1.26 10.36 -10.52
C VAL A 191 0.27 10.31 -10.36
N PRO A 192 0.85 10.93 -9.30
CA PRO A 192 2.28 10.83 -9.03
C PRO A 192 2.73 9.38 -8.84
N SER A 193 3.99 9.08 -9.12
CA SER A 193 4.56 7.81 -8.69
C SER A 193 4.84 7.84 -7.19
N ALA A 194 4.88 6.66 -6.54
CA ALA A 194 5.20 6.60 -5.11
C ALA A 194 6.61 7.14 -4.83
N TYR A 195 7.55 7.01 -5.77
CA TYR A 195 8.84 7.69 -5.67
C TYR A 195 8.71 9.21 -5.44
N HIS A 196 7.98 9.91 -6.31
CA HIS A 196 7.83 11.37 -6.20
C HIS A 196 7.06 11.74 -4.94
N TRP A 197 5.97 11.02 -4.65
CA TRP A 197 5.18 11.21 -3.44
C TRP A 197 6.02 11.03 -2.17
N TYR A 198 6.85 10.00 -2.11
CA TYR A 198 7.70 9.74 -0.95
C TYR A 198 8.76 10.81 -0.76
N THR A 199 9.42 11.23 -1.85
CA THR A 199 10.42 12.30 -1.79
C THR A 199 9.83 13.64 -1.37
N GLU A 200 8.59 13.94 -1.75
CA GLU A 200 7.93 15.20 -1.40
C GLU A 200 7.35 15.17 0.03
N ARG A 201 6.68 14.07 0.41
CA ARG A 201 5.92 13.99 1.67
C ARG A 201 6.75 13.52 2.86
N TYR A 202 7.78 12.72 2.62
CA TYR A 202 8.59 12.12 3.67
C TYR A 202 10.06 12.54 3.58
N GLY A 203 10.49 13.15 2.47
CA GLY A 203 11.88 13.60 2.24
C GLY A 203 12.83 12.46 1.88
N VAL A 204 12.34 11.22 1.85
CA VAL A 204 13.16 10.01 1.71
C VAL A 204 12.65 9.14 0.59
N LYS A 205 13.56 8.45 -0.10
CA LYS A 205 13.20 7.55 -1.21
C LYS A 205 12.34 6.36 -0.74
N TRP A 206 12.72 5.76 0.38
CA TRP A 206 12.06 4.61 0.98
C TRP A 206 11.77 4.95 2.44
N PRO A 207 10.49 5.16 2.80
CA PRO A 207 10.06 5.71 4.09
C PRO A 207 10.10 4.67 5.23
N CYS A 208 11.28 4.12 5.50
CA CYS A 208 11.53 3.25 6.64
C CYS A 208 12.98 3.41 7.16
N GLY A 209 13.22 2.92 8.38
CA GLY A 209 14.56 2.90 8.98
C GLY A 209 15.38 1.69 8.53
N TYR A 210 16.57 1.94 8.02
CA TYR A 210 17.58 0.92 7.72
C TYR A 210 18.64 0.88 8.82
N ASP A 211 19.24 -0.29 9.01
CA ASP A 211 20.28 -0.54 10.03
C ASP A 211 19.93 0.03 11.42
N LEU A 212 18.64 -0.08 11.78
CA LEU A 212 18.09 0.51 12.99
C LEU A 212 18.70 -0.14 14.24
N ASN A 213 19.19 0.71 15.14
CA ASN A 213 19.76 0.33 16.43
C ASN A 213 19.13 1.16 17.55
N ILE A 214 18.69 0.49 18.62
CA ILE A 214 18.26 1.15 19.86
C ILE A 214 19.50 1.41 20.71
N SER A 215 20.07 2.62 20.62
CA SER A 215 21.32 2.95 21.29
C SER A 215 21.18 3.26 22.79
N SER A 216 19.96 3.60 23.23
CA SER A 216 19.61 3.73 24.65
C SER A 216 18.11 3.62 24.85
N GLN A 217 17.65 3.08 25.98
CA GLN A 217 16.22 3.06 26.31
C GLN A 217 15.99 2.93 27.81
N GLY A 218 14.87 3.47 28.28
CA GLY A 218 14.32 3.29 29.62
C GLY A 218 12.80 3.17 29.58
N GLU A 219 12.13 3.31 30.72
CA GLU A 219 10.67 3.22 30.77
C GLU A 219 9.98 4.39 30.04
N ASN A 220 10.50 5.60 30.22
CA ASN A 220 9.93 6.85 29.73
C ASN A 220 10.75 7.49 28.59
N PHE A 221 11.70 6.76 28.01
CA PHE A 221 12.48 7.25 26.86
C PHE A 221 13.01 6.13 25.95
N ILE A 222 13.34 6.50 24.72
CA ILE A 222 14.08 5.68 23.75
C ILE A 222 14.94 6.55 22.86
N GLN A 223 16.15 6.09 22.54
CA GLN A 223 17.01 6.65 21.51
C GLN A 223 17.21 5.62 20.40
N VAL A 224 16.90 6.01 19.17
CA VAL A 224 17.06 5.19 17.96
C VAL A 224 18.05 5.84 17.01
N ASP A 225 18.97 5.03 16.49
CA ASP A 225 19.88 5.36 15.41
C ASP A 225 19.43 4.58 14.17
N PHE A 226 19.29 5.21 13.01
CA PHE A 226 18.86 4.55 11.79
C PHE A 226 19.27 5.34 10.55
N ASP A 227 19.41 4.63 9.43
CA ASP A 227 19.74 5.23 8.15
C ASP A 227 18.50 5.38 7.28
N THR A 228 18.44 6.48 6.51
CA THR A 228 17.46 6.72 5.46
C THR A 228 18.15 7.00 4.14
N PRO A 229 17.56 6.61 3.01
CA PRO A 229 18.14 6.92 1.71
C PRO A 229 18.03 8.42 1.41
N TRP A 230 19.18 9.02 1.12
CA TRP A 230 19.42 10.41 0.69
C TRP A 230 19.35 11.49 1.77
N CYS A 231 18.24 11.62 2.47
CA CYS A 231 17.99 12.72 3.40
C CYS A 231 17.36 12.22 4.71
N GLN A 232 17.28 13.09 5.70
CA GLN A 232 16.50 12.87 6.92
C GLN A 232 14.98 12.91 6.62
N PRO A 233 14.12 12.32 7.48
CA PRO A 233 12.67 12.48 7.35
C PRO A 233 12.21 13.94 7.40
N GLU A 234 11.15 14.27 6.66
CA GLU A 234 10.55 15.62 6.65
C GLU A 234 9.97 16.04 8.01
N SER A 235 9.85 17.36 8.21
CA SER A 235 9.33 17.92 9.45
C SER A 235 7.94 17.42 9.80
N ASP A 236 7.08 17.17 8.81
CA ASP A 236 5.72 16.66 9.02
C ASP A 236 5.72 15.23 9.57
N VAL A 237 6.68 14.40 9.15
CA VAL A 237 6.87 13.06 9.72
C VAL A 237 7.31 13.16 11.17
N VAL A 238 8.27 14.04 11.48
CA VAL A 238 8.74 14.27 12.85
C VAL A 238 7.62 14.83 13.73
N ALA A 239 6.79 15.72 13.19
CA ALA A 239 5.63 16.25 13.89
C ALA A 239 4.62 15.15 14.24
N GLU A 240 4.30 14.25 13.31
CA GLU A 240 3.41 13.12 13.60
C GLU A 240 4.02 12.11 14.58
N LEU A 241 5.32 11.84 14.52
CA LEU A 241 6.02 11.01 15.51
C LEU A 241 5.94 11.59 16.94
N SER A 242 5.68 12.90 17.07
CA SER A 242 5.63 13.59 18.37
C SER A 242 4.23 13.74 18.97
N ARG A 243 3.18 13.33 18.25
CA ARG A 243 1.79 13.39 18.73
C ARG A 243 1.45 12.22 19.66
#